data_AF-A0A843HDH4-F1
#
_entry.id   AF-A0A843HDH4-F1
#
_cell.length_a   1.000
_cell.length_b   1.000
_cell.length_c   1.000
_cell.angle_alpha   90.00
_cell.angle_beta   90.00
_cell.angle_gamma   90.00
#
_symmetry.space_group_name_H-M   'P 1'
#
loop_
_entity.id
_entity.type
_entity.pdbx_description
1 polymer ?
#
loop_
_entity_poly.entity_id
_entity_poly.type
_entity_poly.pdbx_seq_one_letter_code
_entity_poly.pdbx_strand_id
1 'polypeptide(L)'
;SVRNAVEITERRRKIQLQYNKDHDIIPRSVVRKLKDKKIKENMDDMQELDNITSDEVDEMIKELEKQMKKAAKELDFERAAKLRDQIIQLKE
;
A
#
# COMPACT_ATOMS: atom_id res chain seq x y z
N SER A 1 -31.23 -11.23 -3.97
CA SER A 1 -30.74 -12.60 -4.24
C SER A 1 -29.56 -12.54 -5.18
N VAL A 2 -28.56 -13.41 -5.00
CA VAL A 2 -27.35 -13.50 -5.85
C VAL A 2 -27.70 -13.60 -7.33
N ARG A 3 -28.78 -14.32 -7.68
CA ARG A 3 -29.26 -14.46 -9.06
C ARG A 3 -29.56 -13.11 -9.73
N ASN A 4 -30.23 -12.19 -9.04
CA ASN A 4 -30.53 -10.84 -9.55
C ASN A 4 -29.25 -10.00 -9.71
N ALA A 5 -28.28 -10.12 -8.80
CA ALA A 5 -27.00 -9.41 -8.91
C ALA A 5 -26.20 -9.87 -10.15
N VAL A 6 -26.24 -11.17 -10.47
CA VAL A 6 -25.61 -11.72 -11.68
C VAL A 6 -26.28 -11.17 -12.94
N GLU A 7 -27.61 -11.21 -13.01
CA GLU A 7 -28.37 -10.70 -14.17
C GLU A 7 -28.10 -9.21 -14.44
N ILE A 8 -28.06 -8.39 -13.40
CA ILE A 8 -27.72 -6.96 -13.52
C ILE A 8 -26.30 -6.77 -14.04
N THR A 9 -25.36 -7.58 -13.54
CA THR A 9 -23.95 -7.51 -13.93
C THR A 9 -23.77 -7.90 -15.40
N GLU A 10 -24.41 -8.96 -15.85
CA GLU A 10 -24.40 -9.39 -17.25
C GLU A 10 -25.03 -8.35 -18.18
N ARG A 11 -26.18 -7.78 -17.78
CA ARG A 11 -26.84 -6.70 -18.54
C ARG A 11 -25.91 -5.49 -18.70
N ARG A 12 -25.27 -5.04 -17.61
CA ARG A 12 -24.32 -3.90 -17.65
C ARG A 12 -23.11 -4.20 -18.54
N ARG A 13 -22.56 -5.41 -18.43
CA ARG A 13 -21.39 -5.83 -19.22
C ARG A 13 -21.69 -5.84 -20.72
N LYS A 14 -22.88 -6.30 -21.14
CA LYS A 14 -23.31 -6.24 -22.55
C LYS A 14 -23.33 -4.81 -23.10
N ILE A 15 -23.90 -3.87 -22.35
CA ILE A 15 -23.96 -2.45 -22.72
C ILE A 15 -22.54 -1.87 -22.85
N GLN A 16 -21.66 -2.17 -21.88
CA GLN A 16 -20.27 -1.69 -21.88
C GLN A 16 -19.47 -2.22 -23.08
N LEU A 17 -19.62 -3.51 -23.42
CA LEU A 17 -18.94 -4.09 -24.59
C LEU A 17 -19.42 -3.47 -25.89
N GLN A 18 -20.73 -3.26 -26.03
CA GLN A 18 -21.30 -2.61 -27.21
C GLN A 18 -20.79 -1.18 -27.34
N TYR A 19 -20.84 -0.41 -26.25
CA TYR A 19 -20.30 0.95 -26.22
C TYR A 19 -18.82 0.99 -26.58
N ASN A 20 -18.01 0.08 -26.03
CA ASN A 20 -16.59 0.01 -26.33
C ASN A 20 -16.32 -0.32 -27.80
N LYS A 21 -17.12 -1.20 -28.40
CA LYS A 21 -17.02 -1.54 -29.82
C LYS A 21 -17.41 -0.36 -30.72
N ASP A 22 -18.46 0.36 -30.35
CA ASP A 22 -18.98 1.49 -31.14
C ASP A 22 -18.06 2.73 -31.05
N HIS A 23 -17.20 2.82 -30.02
CA HIS A 23 -16.30 3.95 -29.77
C HIS A 23 -14.81 3.59 -29.85
N ASP A 24 -14.47 2.39 -30.35
CA ASP A 24 -13.09 1.89 -30.43
C ASP A 24 -12.31 1.98 -29.11
N ILE A 25 -12.98 1.75 -27.98
CA ILE A 25 -12.37 1.80 -26.63
C ILE A 25 -11.80 0.43 -26.29
N ILE A 26 -10.48 0.40 -26.07
CA ILE A 26 -9.79 -0.79 -25.54
C ILE A 26 -9.81 -0.72 -24.01
N PRO A 27 -10.43 -1.69 -23.30
CA PRO A 27 -10.43 -1.72 -21.84
C PRO A 27 -9.01 -1.80 -21.29
N ARG A 28 -8.67 -0.90 -20.35
CA ARG A 28 -7.38 -0.90 -19.65
C ARG A 28 -7.59 -0.66 -18.16
N SER A 29 -6.69 -1.18 -17.34
CA SER A 29 -6.69 -0.91 -15.89
C SER A 29 -6.36 0.56 -15.62
N VAL A 30 -7.11 1.17 -14.71
CA VAL A 30 -6.81 2.55 -14.26
C VAL A 30 -5.57 2.50 -13.36
N VAL A 31 -4.50 3.17 -13.77
CA VAL A 31 -3.32 3.38 -12.93
C VAL A 31 -3.39 4.79 -12.37
N ARG A 32 -3.75 4.94 -11.10
CA ARG A 32 -3.70 6.22 -10.39
C ARG A 32 -2.31 6.37 -9.76
N LYS A 33 -1.48 7.25 -10.30
CA LYS A 33 -0.26 7.69 -9.60
C LYS A 33 -0.72 8.39 -8.32
N LEU A 34 -0.32 7.85 -7.17
CA LEU A 34 -0.46 8.54 -5.90
C LEU A 34 0.30 9.87 -6.03
N LYS A 35 -0.34 10.98 -5.67
CA LYS A 35 0.39 12.24 -5.57
C LYS A 35 1.38 12.07 -4.43
N ASP A 36 2.67 12.22 -4.72
CA ASP A 36 3.71 12.23 -3.71
C ASP A 36 3.39 13.32 -2.69
N LYS A 37 2.85 12.94 -1.54
CA LYS A 37 2.95 13.79 -0.36
C LYS A 37 4.43 13.79 -0.03
N LYS A 38 5.13 14.87 -0.36
CA LYS A 38 6.50 15.11 0.10
C LYS A 38 6.52 15.03 1.62
N ILE A 39 6.82 13.86 2.15
CA ILE A 39 7.34 13.71 3.50
C ILE A 39 8.74 14.34 3.38
N LYS A 40 8.99 15.40 4.13
CA LYS A 40 10.29 16.05 4.13
C LYS A 40 11.30 15.02 4.62
N GLU A 41 12.18 14.57 3.73
CA GLU A 41 13.36 13.80 4.08
C GLU A 41 14.28 14.72 4.88
N ASN A 42 14.50 14.42 6.15
CA ASN A 42 15.69 14.88 6.86
C ASN A 42 16.79 13.88 6.49
N MET A 43 17.47 14.13 5.37
CA MET A 43 18.64 13.39 4.91
C MET A 43 19.90 13.89 5.62
N ASP A 44 20.10 13.60 6.91
CA ASP A 44 21.39 13.96 7.54
C ASP A 44 21.98 12.97 8.56
N ASP A 45 21.30 11.87 8.92
CA ASP A 45 21.83 10.94 9.93
C ASP A 45 21.92 9.50 9.40
N MET A 46 22.90 9.18 8.55
CA MET A 46 23.21 7.75 8.25
C MET A 46 24.65 7.49 7.79
N GLN A 47 25.63 7.94 8.58
CA GLN A 47 26.94 7.30 8.64
C GLN A 47 27.09 6.76 10.07
N GLU A 48 26.66 5.53 10.37
CA GLU A 48 27.11 4.74 11.55
C GLU A 48 26.32 3.43 11.80
N LEU A 49 25.96 2.64 10.78
CA LEU A 49 25.30 1.33 11.00
C LEU A 49 25.93 0.14 10.27
N ASP A 50 27.22 0.24 9.91
CA ASP A 50 27.97 -0.82 9.22
C ASP A 50 28.30 -2.06 10.09
N ASN A 51 27.77 -2.22 11.31
CA ASN A 51 28.16 -3.31 12.21
C ASN A 51 27.02 -3.91 13.06
N ILE A 52 25.82 -4.08 12.52
CA ILE A 52 24.80 -4.94 13.14
C ILE A 52 24.56 -6.16 12.25
N THR A 53 24.56 -7.35 12.86
CA THR A 53 24.35 -8.60 12.13
C THR A 53 22.96 -8.63 11.49
N SER A 54 22.86 -9.15 10.26
CA SER A 54 21.60 -9.22 9.49
C SER A 54 20.46 -9.89 10.28
N ASP A 55 20.77 -10.80 11.19
CA ASP A 55 19.80 -11.57 11.95
C ASP A 55 19.15 -10.76 13.10
N GLU A 56 19.93 -9.91 13.78
CA GLU A 56 19.43 -9.05 14.87
C GLU A 56 18.51 -7.94 14.34
N VAL A 57 18.83 -7.41 13.15
CA VAL A 57 17.99 -6.43 12.44
C VAL A 57 16.64 -7.05 12.06
N ASP A 58 16.64 -8.30 11.58
CA ASP A 58 15.41 -9.01 11.21
C ASP A 58 14.49 -9.28 12.42
N GLU A 59 15.05 -9.60 13.59
CA GLU A 59 14.27 -9.73 14.82
C GLU A 59 13.68 -8.38 15.26
N MET A 60 14.46 -7.31 15.18
CA MET A 60 14.01 -5.95 15.52
C MET A 60 12.89 -5.48 14.58
N ILE A 61 13.00 -5.74 13.28
CA ILE A 61 11.96 -5.46 12.29
C ILE A 61 10.66 -6.21 12.61
N LYS A 62 10.73 -7.50 12.97
CA LYS A 62 9.55 -8.31 13.33
C LYS A 62 8.80 -7.72 14.52
N GLU A 63 9.53 -7.28 15.55
CA GLU A 63 8.94 -6.68 16.73
C GLU A 63 8.33 -5.31 16.43
N LEU A 64 9.00 -4.46 15.65
CA LEU A 64 8.46 -3.18 15.19
C LEU A 64 7.21 -3.36 14.32
N GLU A 65 7.19 -4.35 13.42
CA GLU A 65 6.00 -4.67 12.60
C GLU A 65 4.80 -5.09 13.46
N LYS A 66 5.06 -5.86 14.52
CA LYS A 66 4.02 -6.28 15.48
C LYS A 66 3.46 -5.07 16.24
N GLN A 67 4.33 -4.16 16.68
CA GLN A 67 3.91 -2.93 17.34
C GLN A 67 3.15 -1.99 16.40
N MET A 68 3.57 -1.87 15.13
CA MET A 68 2.89 -1.08 14.12
C MET A 68 1.48 -1.62 13.86
N LYS A 69 1.34 -2.94 13.71
CA LYS A 69 0.03 -3.60 13.54
C LYS A 69 -0.86 -3.43 14.76
N LYS A 70 -0.30 -3.42 15.97
CA LYS A 70 -1.05 -3.16 17.20
C LYS A 70 -1.55 -1.71 17.25
N ALA A 71 -0.68 -0.73 17.01
CA ALA A 71 -1.06 0.68 16.94
C ALA A 71 -2.14 0.95 15.87
N ALA A 72 -2.03 0.31 14.70
CA ALA A 72 -3.04 0.38 13.65
C ALA A 72 -4.40 -0.21 14.08
N LYS A 73 -4.41 -1.30 14.86
CA LYS A 73 -5.65 -1.87 15.43
C LYS A 73 -6.27 -0.94 16.49
N GLU A 74 -5.45 -0.22 17.23
CA GLU A 74 -5.85 0.75 18.25
C GLU A 74 -6.23 2.12 17.64
N LEU A 75 -6.20 2.26 16.31
CA LEU A 75 -6.47 3.49 15.54
C LEU A 75 -5.45 4.63 15.80
N ASP A 76 -4.29 4.32 16.38
CA ASP A 76 -3.18 5.26 16.55
C ASP A 76 -2.29 5.27 15.30
N PHE A 77 -2.75 6.01 14.29
CA PHE A 77 -2.08 6.09 12.98
C PHE A 77 -0.79 6.89 13.02
N GLU A 78 -0.65 7.85 13.93
CA GLU A 78 0.59 8.63 14.08
C GLU A 78 1.72 7.75 14.58
N ARG A 79 1.45 6.91 15.59
CA ARG A 79 2.42 5.96 16.09
C ARG A 79 2.73 4.86 15.07
N ALA A 80 1.72 4.35 14.36
CA ALA A 80 1.94 3.38 13.30
C ALA A 80 2.80 3.95 12.16
N ALA A 81 2.63 5.23 11.80
CA ALA A 81 3.45 5.90 10.79
C ALA A 81 4.92 6.02 11.23
N LYS A 82 5.18 6.42 12.49
CA LYS A 82 6.55 6.48 13.03
C LYS A 82 7.24 5.11 13.01
N LEU A 83 6.53 4.06 13.44
CA LEU A 83 7.06 2.69 13.43
C LEU A 83 7.34 2.20 12.02
N ARG A 84 6.50 2.54 11.04
CA ARG A 84 6.75 2.24 9.62
C ARG A 84 8.04 2.90 9.13
N ASP A 85 8.23 4.18 9.45
CA ASP A 85 9.40 4.93 8.98
C ASP A 85 10.69 4.38 9.61
N GLN A 86 10.65 3.95 10.88
CA GLN A 86 11.76 3.23 11.53
C GLN A 86 12.05 1.88 10.85
N ILE A 87 11.02 1.12 10.44
CA ILE A 87 11.22 -0.15 9.71
C ILE A 87 11.86 0.09 8.35
N ILE A 88 11.55 1.20 7.68
CA ILE A 88 12.17 1.56 6.39
C ILE A 88 13.65 1.89 6.62
N GLN A 89 13.97 2.70 7.62
CA GLN A 89 15.35 3.06 7.97
C GLN A 89 16.22 1.85 8.34
N LEU A 90 15.64 0.80 8.92
CA LEU A 90 16.37 -0.42 9.26
C LEU A 90 16.54 -1.39 8.08
N LYS A 91 15.82 -1.18 6.97
CA LYS A 91 15.88 -2.02 5.76
C LYS A 91 16.77 -1.44 4.66
N GLU A 92 17.07 -0.14 4.72
CA GLU A 92 18.04 0.54 3.86
C GLU A 92 19.46 0.34 4.35
#